data_AF-A0A291GVW9-F1
#
_entry.id   AF-A0A291GVW9-F1
#
_cell.length_a   1.000
_cell.length_b   1.000
_cell.length_c   1.000
_cell.angle_alpha   90.00
_cell.angle_beta   90.00
_cell.angle_gamma   90.00
#
_symmetry.space_group_name_H-M   'P 1'
#
loop_
_entity.id
_entity.type
_entity.pdbx_description
1 polymer ?
#
loop_
_entity_poly.entity_id
_entity_poly.type
_entity_poly.pdbx_seq_one_letter_code
_entity_poly.pdbx_strand_id
1 'polypeptide(L)'
;MTLSSRSGTGLGELQICPSAELRRAPRHLCTLPASEPRTAYYPVVTSLLPPANAPVTPVRLGPHERLARLVNPPRLNGLDIARGLAILGMVAAHLGDFPPFAWSDPFSYLNIVHGNSSILFAVLAGISIALLTGRERIPEPGDLPRLRLALVGRGAAIFAIGLALELLGVGIAVILTFYGLLYVAAIPALRLRPSRLILCATPLALVGPVLVTLLEAFSLGAYGAGSNLLMVGIYPLTTWAPLMLVGMALGRLPLTRPRIASLITAIGATLALTGALLGLALSTALGILLPEYQEYSSWSSTGYSSSWEFSSKGSAGYEEDVPMVPFDEIDGTGLLCYPATSYDPVVYCEPEEYSETWIDESSSSSSYWDDDGADWSTYPERLSDMAPVPVLIGSVVSTAPHSGSVLEIFTSGGLALFVIGASTLLSRALRWMLLPLSAIGAMPLTAYTLHALVILALAGPAGYLASNPACLLLILGLAIACTTWTAFLGRGPLERFTARSARWLSSRPAPPRRTDASTADADPHQGD
;
A
#
# COMPACT_ATOMS: atom_id res chain seq x y z
N MET A 1 -85.97 27.91 -26.25
CA MET A 1 -85.21 27.12 -27.22
C MET A 1 -83.86 26.76 -26.60
N THR A 2 -83.65 25.45 -26.35
CA THR A 2 -82.37 24.70 -26.26
C THR A 2 -81.21 25.27 -25.40
N LEU A 3 -81.01 24.77 -24.16
CA LEU A 3 -80.08 23.68 -23.71
C LEU A 3 -78.58 24.10 -23.75
N SER A 4 -77.70 23.94 -22.75
CA SER A 4 -77.62 23.03 -21.58
C SER A 4 -76.49 23.45 -20.58
N SER A 5 -76.74 23.23 -19.26
CA SER A 5 -75.86 22.83 -18.12
C SER A 5 -74.58 23.63 -17.76
N ARG A 6 -74.49 24.42 -16.66
CA ARG A 6 -74.21 24.09 -15.22
C ARG A 6 -73.00 23.15 -15.03
N SER A 7 -72.01 23.32 -14.13
CA SER A 7 -71.80 24.03 -12.84
C SER A 7 -70.27 24.04 -12.59
N GLY A 8 -69.58 24.96 -11.89
CA GLY A 8 -69.89 25.67 -10.65
C GLY A 8 -69.14 25.03 -9.46
N THR A 9 -68.15 25.76 -8.91
CA THR A 9 -67.51 25.64 -7.57
C THR A 9 -66.62 24.41 -7.31
N GLY A 10 -65.53 24.45 -6.56
CA GLY A 10 -64.96 25.45 -5.65
C GLY A 10 -63.85 24.72 -4.88
N LEU A 11 -62.73 25.42 -4.64
CA LEU A 11 -61.55 24.91 -3.93
C LEU A 11 -61.91 24.48 -2.50
N GLY A 12 -61.54 23.26 -2.13
CA GLY A 12 -61.60 22.73 -0.77
C GLY A 12 -60.32 21.94 -0.46
N GLU A 13 -59.67 22.32 0.64
CA GLU A 13 -58.37 21.85 1.11
C GLU A 13 -58.27 20.32 1.24
N LEU A 14 -57.24 19.72 0.62
CA LEU A 14 -56.82 18.36 0.89
C LEU A 14 -55.88 18.37 2.10
N GLN A 15 -56.46 18.10 3.26
CA GLN A 15 -55.75 17.92 4.53
C GLN A 15 -54.94 16.61 4.47
N ILE A 16 -53.62 16.74 4.30
CA ILE A 16 -52.68 15.61 4.33
C ILE A 16 -52.46 15.23 5.80
N CYS A 17 -52.99 14.07 6.22
CA CYS A 17 -52.69 13.51 7.54
C CYS A 17 -51.20 13.13 7.64
N PRO A 18 -50.46 13.59 8.68
CA PRO A 18 -49.08 13.17 8.92
C PRO A 18 -49.00 11.69 9.31
N SER A 19 -47.93 11.02 8.88
CA SER A 19 -47.66 9.58 8.95
C SER A 19 -47.52 8.98 10.37
N ALA A 20 -47.88 9.71 11.43
CA ALA A 20 -47.65 9.34 12.82
C ALA A 20 -48.89 8.71 13.52
N GLU A 21 -50.10 8.82 12.97
CA GLU A 21 -51.32 8.31 13.63
C GLU A 21 -51.81 6.93 13.17
N LEU A 22 -51.15 6.32 12.17
CA LEU A 22 -51.47 4.97 11.68
C LEU A 22 -51.21 3.83 12.68
N ARG A 23 -50.73 4.13 13.91
CA ARG A 23 -50.41 3.13 14.94
C ARG A 23 -51.44 2.99 16.07
N ARG A 24 -52.57 3.70 16.06
CA ARG A 24 -53.51 3.69 17.21
C ARG A 24 -55.02 3.60 16.91
N ALA A 25 -55.44 3.08 15.76
CA ALA A 25 -56.88 2.85 15.50
C ALA A 25 -57.24 1.34 15.38
N PRO A 26 -58.34 0.87 16.01
CA PRO A 26 -58.75 -0.54 16.01
C PRO A 26 -59.34 -1.01 14.66
N ARG A 27 -59.06 -2.27 14.32
CA ARG A 27 -59.19 -2.94 13.00
C ARG A 27 -60.61 -3.23 12.46
N HIS A 28 -61.68 -2.56 12.92
CA HIS A 28 -63.05 -2.99 12.59
C HIS A 28 -63.87 -2.05 11.68
N LEU A 29 -63.27 -1.03 11.08
CA LEU A 29 -63.97 -0.11 10.18
C LEU A 29 -63.18 0.06 8.88
N CYS A 30 -63.34 -0.90 7.95
CA CYS A 30 -63.27 -0.69 6.49
C CYS A 30 -63.53 -2.02 5.77
N THR A 31 -64.80 -2.29 5.47
CA THR A 31 -65.22 -3.27 4.48
C THR A 31 -65.38 -2.55 3.14
N LEU A 32 -64.68 -2.99 2.09
CA LEU A 32 -64.91 -2.56 0.71
C LEU A 32 -65.73 -3.64 -0.02
N PRO A 33 -66.78 -3.29 -0.78
CA PRO A 33 -67.51 -4.26 -1.59
C PRO A 33 -66.76 -4.57 -2.89
N ALA A 34 -66.91 -5.81 -3.35
CA ALA A 34 -66.40 -6.31 -4.64
C ALA A 34 -67.39 -6.02 -5.77
N SER A 35 -66.92 -5.52 -6.92
CA SER A 35 -67.25 -6.00 -8.28
C SER A 35 -66.76 -5.07 -9.41
N GLU A 36 -66.26 -5.75 -10.45
CA GLU A 36 -65.99 -5.37 -11.84
C GLU A 36 -64.70 -4.63 -12.29
N PRO A 37 -64.03 -5.14 -13.35
CA PRO A 37 -62.71 -4.68 -13.75
C PRO A 37 -62.83 -3.48 -14.70
N ARG A 38 -62.81 -2.26 -14.14
CA ARG A 38 -62.50 -1.07 -14.93
C ARG A 38 -61.00 -0.93 -15.05
N THR A 39 -60.51 -1.17 -16.27
CA THR A 39 -59.32 -0.58 -16.90
C THR A 39 -58.65 0.51 -16.06
N ALA A 40 -57.67 0.11 -15.26
CA ALA A 40 -56.78 1.04 -14.59
C ALA A 40 -55.76 1.54 -15.62
N TYR A 41 -55.97 2.77 -16.06
CA TYR A 41 -54.98 3.63 -16.68
C TYR A 41 -53.75 3.64 -15.75
N TYR A 42 -52.76 2.79 -16.01
CA TYR A 42 -51.42 3.06 -15.52
C TYR A 42 -50.97 4.32 -16.27
N PRO A 43 -50.60 5.42 -15.60
CA PRO A 43 -49.78 6.41 -16.28
C PRO A 43 -48.53 5.65 -16.70
N VAL A 44 -48.42 5.39 -18.00
CA VAL A 44 -47.18 5.03 -18.64
C VAL A 44 -46.24 6.16 -18.26
N VAL A 45 -45.40 5.92 -17.25
CA VAL A 45 -44.15 6.66 -17.13
C VAL A 45 -43.39 6.24 -18.38
N THR A 46 -43.62 6.98 -19.46
CA THR A 46 -42.76 6.96 -20.62
C THR A 46 -41.41 7.34 -20.05
N SER A 47 -40.58 6.33 -19.78
CA SER A 47 -39.16 6.53 -19.60
C SER A 47 -38.68 7.13 -20.90
N LEU A 48 -38.70 8.46 -20.97
CA LEU A 48 -37.76 9.18 -21.81
C LEU A 48 -36.39 8.91 -21.18
N LEU A 49 -35.90 7.68 -21.38
CA LEU A 49 -34.47 7.44 -21.44
C LEU A 49 -33.99 8.47 -22.47
N PRO A 50 -33.10 9.40 -22.07
CA PRO A 50 -32.42 10.23 -23.06
C PRO A 50 -31.86 9.27 -24.11
N PRO A 51 -31.94 9.59 -25.41
CA PRO A 51 -31.33 8.75 -26.43
C PRO A 51 -29.90 8.45 -25.99
N ALA A 52 -29.50 7.17 -26.04
CA ALA A 52 -28.24 6.65 -25.49
C ALA A 52 -26.96 7.32 -26.03
N ASN A 53 -27.12 8.27 -26.96
CA ASN A 53 -26.09 9.02 -27.67
C ASN A 53 -26.23 10.55 -27.55
N ALA A 54 -27.07 11.09 -26.65
CA ALA A 54 -27.02 12.54 -26.38
C ALA A 54 -25.64 12.86 -25.78
N PRO A 55 -24.84 13.76 -26.38
CA PRO A 55 -23.55 14.14 -25.81
C PRO A 55 -23.83 14.75 -24.44
N VAL A 56 -23.46 14.03 -23.38
CA VAL A 56 -23.47 14.56 -22.02
C VAL A 56 -22.50 15.74 -22.03
N THR A 57 -23.02 16.96 -22.12
CA THR A 57 -22.19 18.15 -22.01
C THR A 57 -21.52 18.09 -20.64
N PRO A 58 -20.18 18.10 -20.58
CA PRO A 58 -19.50 17.98 -19.32
C PRO A 58 -19.85 19.20 -18.47
N VAL A 59 -20.61 18.98 -17.39
CA VAL A 59 -20.93 20.02 -16.42
C VAL A 59 -19.61 20.56 -15.87
N ARG A 60 -19.27 21.81 -16.21
CA ARG A 60 -18.11 22.50 -15.63
C ARG A 60 -18.45 22.89 -14.20
N LEU A 61 -18.07 22.03 -13.27
CA LEU A 61 -18.22 22.31 -11.85
C LEU A 61 -17.26 23.43 -11.41
N GLY A 62 -17.79 24.34 -10.58
CA GLY A 62 -16.99 25.38 -9.94
C GLY A 62 -16.00 24.80 -8.91
N PRO A 63 -15.02 25.60 -8.45
CA PRO A 63 -13.96 25.12 -7.54
C PRO A 63 -14.52 24.62 -6.21
N HIS A 64 -15.47 25.35 -5.62
CA HIS A 64 -16.13 24.96 -4.38
C HIS A 64 -16.91 23.64 -4.53
N GLU A 65 -17.61 23.45 -5.64
CA GLU A 65 -18.38 22.22 -5.89
C GLU A 65 -17.47 20.99 -6.06
N ARG A 66 -16.31 21.16 -6.69
CA ARG A 66 -15.32 20.08 -6.84
C ARG A 66 -14.73 19.68 -5.48
N LEU A 67 -14.40 20.66 -4.65
CA LEU A 67 -13.94 20.41 -3.28
C LEU A 67 -15.03 19.78 -2.42
N ALA A 68 -16.27 20.27 -2.51
CA ALA A 68 -17.42 19.70 -1.82
C ALA A 68 -17.65 18.23 -2.20
N ARG A 69 -17.45 17.85 -3.47
CA ARG A 69 -17.54 16.43 -3.92
C ARG A 69 -16.46 15.52 -3.32
N LEU A 70 -15.33 16.06 -2.83
CA LEU A 70 -14.33 15.25 -2.14
C LEU A 70 -14.83 14.76 -0.78
N VAL A 71 -15.60 15.61 -0.09
CA VAL A 71 -15.98 15.45 1.30
C VAL A 71 -17.45 15.03 1.49
N ASN A 72 -18.26 15.16 0.44
CA ASN A 72 -19.68 14.79 0.45
C ASN A 72 -19.92 13.39 -0.17
N PRO A 73 -20.96 12.67 0.29
CA PRO A 73 -21.39 11.42 -0.33
C PRO A 73 -21.77 11.63 -1.81
N PRO A 74 -21.63 10.60 -2.67
CA PRO A 74 -21.41 9.18 -2.37
C PRO A 74 -19.92 8.78 -2.18
N ARG A 75 -18.98 9.73 -2.15
CA ARG A 75 -17.55 9.44 -2.04
C ARG A 75 -17.17 8.90 -0.65
N LEU A 76 -16.28 7.91 -0.62
CA LEU A 76 -15.75 7.33 0.63
C LEU A 76 -14.60 8.17 1.16
N ASN A 77 -14.92 9.38 1.64
CA ASN A 77 -13.93 10.36 2.07
C ASN A 77 -12.89 9.78 3.06
N GLY A 78 -13.32 8.91 3.98
CA GLY A 78 -12.40 8.25 4.94
C GLY A 78 -11.27 7.44 4.31
N LEU A 79 -11.48 6.84 3.13
CA LEU A 79 -10.41 6.11 2.43
C LEU A 79 -9.40 7.06 1.77
N ASP A 80 -9.86 8.20 1.28
CA ASP A 80 -8.97 9.22 0.75
C ASP A 80 -8.17 9.88 1.88
N ILE A 81 -8.79 10.12 3.04
CA ILE A 81 -8.08 10.57 4.25
C ILE A 81 -6.96 9.58 4.64
N ALA A 82 -7.26 8.28 4.70
CA ALA A 82 -6.27 7.26 5.01
C ALA A 82 -5.12 7.21 3.99
N ARG A 83 -5.41 7.35 2.68
CA ARG A 83 -4.36 7.48 1.63
C ARG A 83 -3.53 8.74 1.80
N GLY A 84 -4.17 9.84 2.16
CA GLY A 84 -3.48 11.10 2.47
C GLY A 84 -2.49 10.91 3.61
N LEU A 85 -2.92 10.30 4.73
CA LEU A 85 -2.04 10.01 5.88
C LEU A 85 -0.88 9.11 5.48
N ALA A 86 -1.14 8.11 4.64
CA ALA A 86 -0.09 7.25 4.12
C ALA A 86 0.96 8.04 3.32
N ILE A 87 0.55 8.96 2.42
CA ILE A 87 1.49 9.84 1.70
C ILE A 87 2.30 10.70 2.69
N LEU A 88 1.65 11.33 3.66
CA LEU A 88 2.34 12.18 4.63
C LEU A 88 3.35 11.38 5.46
N GLY A 89 3.00 10.16 5.85
CA GLY A 89 3.92 9.27 6.54
C GLY A 89 5.10 8.80 5.68
N MET A 90 4.93 8.67 4.36
CA MET A 90 6.07 8.41 3.44
C MET A 90 6.97 9.64 3.32
N VAL A 91 6.40 10.84 3.23
CA VAL A 91 7.19 12.09 3.22
C VAL A 91 7.99 12.21 4.51
N ALA A 92 7.36 11.91 5.65
CA ALA A 92 8.05 11.85 6.93
C ALA A 92 9.18 10.82 6.88
N ALA A 93 8.93 9.58 6.42
CA ALA A 93 9.97 8.54 6.34
C ALA A 93 11.19 8.93 5.48
N HIS A 94 11.01 9.72 4.42
CA HIS A 94 12.10 10.08 3.52
C HIS A 94 12.86 11.36 3.89
N LEU A 95 12.28 12.24 4.72
CA LEU A 95 12.87 13.55 5.06
C LEU A 95 12.96 13.80 6.56
N GLY A 96 12.23 13.05 7.38
CA GLY A 96 12.17 13.23 8.82
C GLY A 96 13.45 12.76 9.48
N ASP A 97 13.85 13.49 10.52
CA ASP A 97 14.81 13.02 11.49
C ASP A 97 14.05 12.39 12.66
N PHE A 98 14.46 11.17 13.07
CA PHE A 98 13.70 10.32 13.99
C PHE A 98 14.45 10.10 15.30
N PRO A 99 14.46 11.08 16.20
CA PRO A 99 15.06 10.86 17.51
C PRO A 99 14.30 9.76 18.27
N PRO A 100 14.96 9.12 19.26
CA PRO A 100 14.29 8.22 20.18
C PRO A 100 13.05 8.87 20.80
N PHE A 101 11.99 8.09 20.99
CA PHE A 101 10.72 8.61 21.49
C PHE A 101 10.88 9.29 22.85
N ALA A 102 10.44 10.55 22.94
CA ALA A 102 10.46 11.35 24.15
C ALA A 102 9.17 12.18 24.26
N TRP A 103 8.44 12.03 25.37
CA TRP A 103 7.17 12.74 25.59
C TRP A 103 7.27 14.27 25.46
N SER A 104 8.45 14.82 25.78
CA SER A 104 8.75 16.25 25.75
C SER A 104 9.09 16.80 24.36
N ASP A 105 9.41 15.95 23.38
CA ASP A 105 9.76 16.36 22.03
C ASP A 105 8.67 15.90 21.04
N PRO A 106 7.86 16.84 20.50
CA PRO A 106 6.86 16.53 19.49
C PRO A 106 7.42 15.85 18.23
N PHE A 107 8.68 16.09 17.85
CA PHE A 107 9.27 15.47 16.66
C PHE A 107 9.55 13.99 16.86
N SER A 108 9.87 13.56 18.07
CA SER A 108 10.03 12.14 18.42
C SER A 108 8.77 11.29 18.20
N TYR A 109 7.59 11.90 18.12
CA TYR A 109 6.33 11.19 17.81
C TYR A 109 6.30 10.71 16.34
N LEU A 110 7.12 11.30 15.46
CA LEU A 110 7.29 10.82 14.09
C LEU A 110 7.89 9.41 14.05
N ASN A 111 8.66 9.02 15.09
CA ASN A 111 9.21 7.68 15.23
C ASN A 111 8.10 6.60 15.31
N ILE A 112 6.96 6.91 15.92
CA ILE A 112 5.79 6.01 15.97
C ILE A 112 5.21 5.78 14.56
N VAL A 113 5.32 6.77 13.67
CA VAL A 113 4.75 6.75 12.32
C VAL A 113 5.76 6.21 11.29
N HIS A 114 7.04 6.17 11.65
CA HIS A 114 8.14 5.76 10.79
C HIS A 114 7.94 4.33 10.21
N GLY A 115 8.07 4.19 8.89
CA GLY A 115 7.91 2.96 8.09
C GLY A 115 6.51 2.29 8.06
N ASN A 116 5.63 2.58 9.02
CA ASN A 116 4.26 2.05 9.09
C ASN A 116 3.33 2.55 7.94
N SER A 117 3.68 3.69 7.34
CA SER A 117 2.94 4.32 6.24
C SER A 117 2.88 3.45 4.97
N SER A 118 3.92 2.65 4.76
CA SER A 118 4.07 1.77 3.61
C SER A 118 3.05 0.61 3.65
N ILE A 119 2.91 -0.07 4.80
CA ILE A 119 1.93 -1.14 5.02
C ILE A 119 0.48 -0.62 4.89
N LEU A 120 0.21 0.60 5.36
CA LEU A 120 -1.08 1.26 5.14
C LEU A 120 -1.39 1.41 3.65
N PHE A 121 -0.41 1.73 2.80
CA PHE A 121 -0.60 1.75 1.36
C PHE A 121 -0.95 0.38 0.78
N ALA A 122 -0.33 -0.71 1.26
CA ALA A 122 -0.60 -2.06 0.74
C ALA A 122 -2.05 -2.46 0.96
N VAL A 123 -2.54 -2.24 2.18
CA VAL A 123 -3.93 -2.51 2.54
C VAL A 123 -4.88 -1.62 1.73
N LEU A 124 -4.57 -0.33 1.58
CA LEU A 124 -5.36 0.60 0.75
C LEU A 124 -5.34 0.25 -0.74
N ALA A 125 -4.25 -0.32 -1.26
CA ALA A 125 -4.16 -0.81 -2.62
C ALA A 125 -5.10 -2.01 -2.82
N GLY A 126 -5.17 -2.93 -1.85
CA GLY A 126 -6.14 -4.03 -1.85
C GLY A 126 -7.58 -3.53 -1.85
N ILE A 127 -7.89 -2.55 -1.00
CA ILE A 127 -9.20 -1.89 -0.98
C ILE A 127 -9.49 -1.24 -2.35
N SER A 128 -8.48 -0.64 -2.98
CA SER A 128 -8.62 -0.03 -4.31
C SER A 128 -8.96 -1.05 -5.38
N ILE A 129 -8.34 -2.24 -5.37
CA ILE A 129 -8.66 -3.33 -6.30
C ILE A 129 -10.10 -3.82 -6.08
N ALA A 130 -10.51 -4.02 -4.83
CA ALA A 130 -11.89 -4.40 -4.52
C ALA A 130 -12.90 -3.35 -5.01
N LEU A 131 -12.63 -2.05 -4.81
CA LEU A 131 -13.49 -0.97 -5.30
C LEU A 131 -13.59 -0.94 -6.84
N LEU A 132 -12.49 -1.19 -7.55
CA LEU A 132 -12.47 -1.25 -9.01
C LEU A 132 -13.21 -2.47 -9.57
N THR A 133 -13.26 -3.56 -8.80
CA THR A 133 -13.76 -4.87 -9.25
C THR A 133 -15.17 -5.17 -8.72
N GLY A 134 -15.93 -4.16 -8.30
CA GLY A 134 -17.34 -4.32 -7.95
C GLY A 134 -17.66 -4.22 -6.45
N ARG A 135 -16.66 -3.95 -5.62
CA ARG A 135 -16.79 -3.69 -4.17
C ARG A 135 -17.48 -4.86 -3.46
N GLU A 136 -18.74 -4.70 -3.04
CA GLU A 136 -19.51 -5.74 -2.33
C GLU A 136 -19.98 -6.86 -3.28
N ARG A 137 -20.09 -6.59 -4.59
CA ARG A 137 -20.43 -7.59 -5.60
C ARG A 137 -19.18 -8.31 -6.07
N ILE A 138 -19.21 -9.64 -6.01
CA ILE A 138 -18.16 -10.50 -6.56
C ILE A 138 -18.31 -10.53 -8.09
N PRO A 139 -17.22 -10.30 -8.87
CA PRO A 139 -17.27 -10.38 -10.33
C PRO A 139 -17.80 -11.69 -10.87
N GLU A 140 -18.64 -11.60 -11.90
CA GLU A 140 -19.08 -12.76 -12.67
C GLU A 140 -18.01 -13.19 -13.68
N PRO A 141 -18.01 -14.45 -14.16
CA PRO A 141 -17.04 -14.93 -15.15
C PRO A 141 -16.92 -14.05 -16.41
N GLY A 142 -18.04 -13.45 -16.86
CA GLY A 142 -18.07 -12.54 -18.01
C GLY A 142 -17.36 -11.21 -17.78
N ASP A 143 -17.26 -10.75 -16.53
CA ASP A 143 -16.58 -9.48 -16.19
C ASP A 143 -15.04 -9.65 -16.14
N LEU A 144 -14.55 -10.88 -15.91
CA LEU A 144 -13.15 -11.14 -15.58
C LEU A 144 -12.15 -10.70 -16.66
N PRO A 145 -12.35 -10.97 -17.97
CA PRO A 145 -11.36 -10.60 -18.97
C PRO A 145 -11.08 -9.09 -18.96
N ARG A 146 -12.16 -8.29 -18.90
CA ARG A 146 -12.09 -6.83 -18.82
C ARG A 146 -11.38 -6.37 -17.55
N LEU A 147 -11.75 -6.94 -16.39
CA LEU A 147 -11.15 -6.57 -15.09
C LEU A 147 -9.67 -6.96 -15.00
N ARG A 148 -9.29 -8.13 -15.51
CA ARG A 148 -7.90 -8.60 -15.57
C ARG A 148 -7.03 -7.66 -16.38
N LEU A 149 -7.48 -7.32 -17.60
CA LEU A 149 -6.77 -6.39 -18.48
C LEU A 149 -6.71 -4.98 -17.89
N ALA A 150 -7.75 -4.54 -17.17
CA ALA A 150 -7.72 -3.26 -16.46
C ALA A 150 -6.67 -3.24 -15.34
N LEU A 151 -6.54 -4.32 -14.58
CA LEU A 151 -5.51 -4.45 -13.53
C LEU A 151 -4.10 -4.54 -14.12
N VAL A 152 -3.90 -5.32 -15.18
CA VAL A 152 -2.62 -5.35 -15.91
C VAL A 152 -2.25 -3.96 -16.42
N GLY A 153 -3.19 -3.23 -17.01
CA GLY A 153 -2.91 -1.90 -17.56
C GLY A 153 -2.60 -0.85 -16.49
N ARG A 154 -3.25 -0.96 -15.33
CA ARG A 154 -2.95 -0.12 -14.18
C ARG A 154 -1.61 -0.49 -13.56
N GLY A 155 -1.37 -1.78 -13.35
CA GLY A 155 -0.12 -2.32 -12.80
C GLY A 155 1.08 -1.95 -13.65
N ALA A 156 1.02 -2.17 -14.97
CA ALA A 156 2.09 -1.82 -15.91
C ALA A 156 2.40 -0.30 -15.91
N ALA A 157 1.37 0.55 -15.84
CA ALA A 157 1.58 1.99 -15.78
C ALA A 157 2.24 2.43 -14.47
N ILE A 158 1.83 1.85 -13.33
CA ILE A 158 2.46 2.12 -12.02
C ILE A 158 3.90 1.60 -12.01
N PHE A 159 4.14 0.40 -12.55
CA PHE A 159 5.46 -0.19 -12.68
C PHE A 159 6.40 0.71 -13.47
N ALA A 160 5.98 1.19 -14.64
CA ALA A 160 6.78 2.06 -15.50
C ALA A 160 7.11 3.41 -14.83
N ILE A 161 6.17 3.98 -14.06
CA ILE A 161 6.43 5.21 -13.29
C ILE A 161 7.45 4.94 -12.18
N GLY A 162 7.31 3.81 -11.46
CA GLY A 162 8.27 3.40 -10.45
C GLY A 162 9.67 3.25 -11.02
N LEU A 163 9.79 2.49 -12.12
CA LEU A 163 11.07 2.28 -12.80
C LEU A 163 11.70 3.60 -13.26
N ALA A 164 10.89 4.53 -13.77
CA ALA A 164 11.39 5.86 -14.16
C ALA A 164 11.92 6.66 -12.96
N LEU A 165 11.27 6.59 -11.80
CA LEU A 165 11.76 7.24 -10.57
C LEU A 165 13.05 6.60 -10.07
N GLU A 166 13.14 5.27 -10.09
CA GLU A 166 14.36 4.54 -9.73
C GLU A 166 15.54 4.95 -10.64
N LEU A 167 15.31 5.02 -11.97
CA LEU A 167 16.33 5.44 -12.94
C LEU A 167 16.75 6.90 -12.81
N LEU A 168 15.90 7.76 -12.25
CA LEU A 168 16.26 9.14 -11.93
C LEU A 168 17.14 9.27 -10.68
N GLY A 169 17.30 8.18 -9.91
CA GLY A 169 18.08 8.19 -8.68
C GLY A 169 17.46 9.09 -7.61
N VAL A 170 16.15 8.98 -7.36
CA VAL A 170 15.44 9.86 -6.40
C VAL A 170 15.88 9.73 -4.93
N GLY A 171 16.86 8.87 -4.61
CA GLY A 171 17.43 8.73 -3.26
C GLY A 171 16.47 8.12 -2.22
N ILE A 172 15.38 7.50 -2.67
CA ILE A 172 14.36 6.88 -1.81
C ILE A 172 14.01 5.47 -2.30
N ALA A 173 13.53 4.62 -1.39
CA ALA A 173 13.02 3.30 -1.75
C ALA A 173 11.67 3.41 -2.49
N VAL A 174 11.65 3.04 -3.78
CA VAL A 174 10.47 3.21 -4.64
C VAL A 174 9.60 1.95 -4.65
N ILE A 175 8.53 1.95 -3.86
CA ILE A 175 7.60 0.80 -3.78
C ILE A 175 6.73 0.56 -5.03
N LEU A 176 6.73 1.49 -5.99
CA LEU A 176 5.78 1.48 -7.11
C LEU A 176 6.00 0.33 -8.09
N THR A 177 7.24 -0.06 -8.37
CA THR A 177 7.57 -1.20 -9.24
C THR A 177 6.94 -2.48 -8.69
N PHE A 178 7.20 -2.76 -7.42
CA PHE A 178 6.59 -3.88 -6.72
C PHE A 178 5.05 -3.81 -6.65
N TYR A 179 4.47 -2.63 -6.45
CA TYR A 179 3.00 -2.46 -6.52
C TYR A 179 2.42 -2.78 -7.89
N GLY A 180 3.11 -2.44 -8.97
CA GLY A 180 2.72 -2.83 -10.32
C GLY A 180 2.53 -4.35 -10.46
N LEU A 181 3.42 -5.12 -9.83
CA LEU A 181 3.34 -6.59 -9.79
C LEU A 181 2.21 -7.09 -8.90
N LEU A 182 2.00 -6.48 -7.72
CA LEU A 182 0.88 -6.87 -6.84
C LEU A 182 -0.50 -6.73 -7.51
N TYR A 183 -0.68 -5.73 -8.39
CA TYR A 183 -1.91 -5.60 -9.18
C TYR A 183 -2.17 -6.82 -10.07
N VAL A 184 -1.11 -7.41 -10.62
CA VAL A 184 -1.18 -8.63 -11.43
C VAL A 184 -1.34 -9.86 -10.53
N ALA A 185 -0.58 -9.93 -9.43
CA ALA A 185 -0.66 -11.02 -8.45
C ALA A 185 -2.04 -11.13 -7.77
N ALA A 186 -2.82 -10.04 -7.71
CA ALA A 186 -4.17 -10.05 -7.18
C ALA A 186 -5.22 -10.71 -8.12
N ILE A 187 -4.90 -10.94 -9.40
CA ILE A 187 -5.83 -11.48 -10.40
C ILE A 187 -6.48 -12.82 -10.01
N PRO A 188 -5.74 -13.82 -9.48
CA PRO A 188 -6.35 -15.08 -9.04
C PRO A 188 -7.34 -14.90 -7.88
N ALA A 189 -7.17 -13.86 -7.07
CA ALA A 189 -7.96 -13.61 -5.88
C ALA A 189 -9.27 -12.84 -6.14
N LEU A 190 -9.52 -12.36 -7.37
CA LEU A 190 -10.65 -11.47 -7.69
C LEU A 190 -12.04 -12.05 -7.40
N ARG A 191 -12.19 -13.36 -7.41
CA ARG A 191 -13.49 -14.01 -7.13
C ARG A 191 -13.63 -14.52 -5.70
N LEU A 192 -12.57 -14.41 -4.90
CA LEU A 192 -12.58 -14.92 -3.53
C LEU A 192 -13.50 -14.06 -2.65
N ARG A 193 -14.28 -14.73 -1.81
CA ARG A 193 -15.08 -14.07 -0.75
C ARG A 193 -14.12 -13.51 0.32
N PRO A 194 -14.54 -12.48 1.09
CA PRO A 194 -13.72 -11.93 2.17
C PRO A 194 -13.11 -12.98 3.10
N SER A 195 -13.89 -13.99 3.50
CA SER A 195 -13.39 -15.09 4.35
C SER A 195 -12.26 -15.89 3.71
N ARG A 196 -12.36 -16.19 2.40
CA ARG A 196 -11.29 -16.91 1.67
C ARG A 196 -10.06 -16.04 1.46
N LEU A 197 -10.23 -14.73 1.28
CA LEU A 197 -9.10 -13.80 1.20
C LEU A 197 -8.31 -13.78 2.51
N ILE A 198 -9.00 -13.72 3.65
CA ILE A 198 -8.35 -13.83 4.97
C ILE A 198 -7.72 -15.21 5.16
N LEU A 199 -8.42 -16.29 4.80
CA LEU A 199 -7.88 -17.65 4.88
C LEU A 199 -6.60 -17.85 4.04
N CYS A 200 -6.45 -17.14 2.91
CA CYS A 200 -5.21 -17.15 2.14
C CYS A 200 -4.15 -16.19 2.72
N ALA A 201 -4.56 -15.03 3.24
CA ALA A 201 -3.65 -14.03 3.78
C ALA A 201 -2.96 -14.50 5.06
N THR A 202 -3.69 -15.11 5.98
CA THR A 202 -3.18 -15.56 7.29
C THR A 202 -2.01 -16.54 7.19
N PRO A 203 -2.09 -17.68 6.48
CA PRO A 203 -0.94 -18.59 6.36
C PRO A 203 0.22 -17.95 5.61
N LEU A 204 -0.05 -17.11 4.61
CA LEU A 204 1.01 -16.41 3.88
C LEU A 204 1.74 -15.38 4.77
N ALA A 205 1.02 -14.67 5.66
CA ALA A 205 1.62 -13.76 6.63
C ALA A 205 2.43 -14.48 7.73
N LEU A 206 2.00 -15.68 8.14
CA LEU A 206 2.65 -16.43 9.21
C LEU A 206 3.85 -17.24 8.74
N VAL A 207 3.73 -17.89 7.59
CA VAL A 207 4.74 -18.82 7.06
C VAL A 207 5.64 -18.13 6.04
N GLY A 208 5.14 -17.12 5.34
CA GLY A 208 5.85 -16.46 4.25
C GLY A 208 7.19 -15.84 4.65
N PRO A 209 7.27 -15.03 5.71
CA PRO A 209 8.54 -14.47 6.18
C PRO A 209 9.56 -15.55 6.54
N VAL A 210 9.14 -16.58 7.29
CA VAL A 210 9.98 -17.71 7.69
C VAL A 210 10.47 -18.51 6.48
N LEU A 211 9.62 -18.71 5.48
CA LEU A 211 9.99 -19.44 4.27
C LEU A 211 11.03 -18.67 3.46
N VAL A 212 10.89 -17.36 3.33
CA VAL A 212 11.86 -16.52 2.61
C VAL A 212 13.21 -16.55 3.32
N THR A 213 13.24 -16.39 4.64
CA THR A 213 14.50 -16.42 5.38
C THR A 213 15.18 -17.79 5.37
N LEU A 214 14.40 -18.88 5.40
CA LEU A 214 14.96 -20.22 5.17
C LEU A 214 15.56 -20.35 3.77
N LEU A 215 14.84 -19.91 2.73
CA LEU A 215 15.32 -19.98 1.36
C LEU A 215 16.61 -19.17 1.19
N GLU A 216 16.66 -17.97 1.77
CA GLU A 216 17.83 -17.11 1.76
C GLU A 216 19.03 -17.78 2.44
N ALA A 217 18.84 -18.31 3.66
CA ALA A 217 19.88 -19.04 4.40
C ALA A 217 20.38 -20.27 3.63
N PHE A 218 19.49 -21.13 3.14
CA PHE A 218 19.90 -22.33 2.39
C PHE A 218 20.51 -22.01 1.02
N SER A 219 20.16 -20.87 0.44
CA SER A 219 20.77 -20.38 -0.79
C SER A 219 22.10 -19.66 -0.57
N LEU A 220 22.57 -19.56 0.67
CA LEU A 220 23.76 -18.80 1.05
C LEU A 220 23.68 -17.33 0.60
N GLY A 221 22.51 -16.70 0.75
CA GLY A 221 22.30 -15.31 0.35
C GLY A 221 22.26 -15.10 -1.17
N ALA A 222 21.87 -16.10 -1.96
CA ALA A 222 21.80 -15.99 -3.40
C ALA A 222 20.87 -14.83 -3.82
N TYR A 223 21.44 -13.86 -4.54
CA TYR A 223 20.73 -12.66 -4.96
C TYR A 223 20.67 -12.54 -6.48
N GLY A 224 19.69 -11.76 -6.94
CA GLY A 224 19.48 -11.45 -8.34
C GLY A 224 18.34 -10.45 -8.48
N ALA A 225 18.19 -9.84 -9.66
CA ALA A 225 17.17 -8.81 -9.86
C ALA A 225 15.74 -9.34 -9.57
N GLY A 226 15.46 -10.59 -9.95
CA GLY A 226 14.17 -11.23 -9.69
C GLY A 226 13.93 -11.54 -8.21
N SER A 227 14.93 -12.08 -7.50
CA SER A 227 14.80 -12.38 -6.07
C SER A 227 14.76 -11.12 -5.22
N ASN A 228 15.54 -10.09 -5.54
CA ASN A 228 15.43 -8.79 -4.88
C ASN A 228 14.04 -8.16 -5.08
N LEU A 229 13.47 -8.24 -6.28
CA LEU A 229 12.16 -7.65 -6.55
C LEU A 229 10.99 -8.41 -5.88
N LEU A 230 11.12 -9.74 -5.71
CA LEU A 230 10.00 -10.58 -5.27
C LEU A 230 10.14 -11.14 -3.86
N MET A 231 11.35 -11.42 -3.37
CA MET A 231 11.58 -12.27 -2.20
C MET A 231 12.48 -11.62 -1.15
N VAL A 232 13.62 -11.05 -1.52
CA VAL A 232 14.70 -10.64 -0.58
C VAL A 232 14.86 -9.12 -0.45
N GLY A 233 14.24 -8.33 -1.35
CA GLY A 233 14.31 -6.87 -1.24
C GLY A 233 13.41 -6.30 -0.14
N ILE A 234 13.44 -4.97 0.00
CA ILE A 234 12.72 -4.18 1.02
C ILE A 234 11.20 -4.46 1.04
N TYR A 235 10.63 -4.94 -0.08
CA TYR A 235 9.20 -5.23 -0.22
C TYR A 235 8.93 -6.68 -0.63
N PRO A 236 9.13 -7.66 0.26
CA PRO A 236 9.02 -9.08 -0.09
C PRO A 236 7.56 -9.49 -0.36
N LEU A 237 7.32 -10.27 -1.42
CA LEU A 237 5.97 -10.66 -1.85
C LEU A 237 5.19 -11.37 -0.75
N THR A 238 5.87 -12.18 0.04
CA THR A 238 5.31 -12.94 1.16
C THR A 238 4.76 -12.07 2.30
N THR A 239 5.31 -10.88 2.52
CA THR A 239 4.84 -9.92 3.54
C THR A 239 3.74 -9.01 3.00
N TRP A 240 3.88 -8.56 1.75
CA TRP A 240 3.01 -7.55 1.18
C TRP A 240 1.76 -8.10 0.49
N ALA A 241 1.81 -9.30 -0.09
CA ALA A 241 0.63 -9.94 -0.66
C ALA A 241 -0.47 -10.23 0.40
N PRO A 242 -0.17 -10.72 1.62
CA PRO A 242 -1.17 -10.82 2.69
C PRO A 242 -1.89 -9.51 2.98
N LEU A 243 -1.15 -8.40 3.10
CA LEU A 243 -1.71 -7.07 3.37
C LEU A 243 -2.64 -6.62 2.23
N MET A 244 -2.25 -6.86 0.98
CA MET A 244 -3.08 -6.63 -0.21
C MET A 244 -4.36 -7.49 -0.18
N LEU A 245 -4.27 -8.78 0.18
CA LEU A 245 -5.42 -9.68 0.30
C LEU A 245 -6.39 -9.23 1.42
N VAL A 246 -5.86 -8.82 2.58
CA VAL A 246 -6.63 -8.23 3.68
C VAL A 246 -7.33 -6.96 3.20
N GLY A 247 -6.62 -6.08 2.50
CA GLY A 247 -7.19 -4.89 1.87
C GLY A 247 -8.36 -5.21 0.93
N MET A 248 -8.21 -6.21 0.07
CA MET A 248 -9.32 -6.66 -0.79
C MET A 248 -10.50 -7.21 0.01
N ALA A 249 -10.26 -7.92 1.11
CA ALA A 249 -11.33 -8.41 1.98
C ALA A 249 -12.11 -7.25 2.60
N LEU A 250 -11.42 -6.23 3.11
CA LEU A 250 -12.04 -5.03 3.69
C LEU A 250 -12.80 -4.20 2.66
N GLY A 251 -12.25 -4.05 1.45
CA GLY A 251 -12.91 -3.30 0.38
C GLY A 251 -14.22 -3.92 -0.10
N ARG A 252 -14.45 -5.20 0.18
CA ARG A 252 -15.70 -5.92 -0.06
C ARG A 252 -16.72 -5.80 1.08
N LEU A 253 -16.35 -5.19 2.21
CA LEU A 253 -17.27 -4.92 3.32
C LEU A 253 -17.97 -3.56 3.13
N PRO A 254 -19.19 -3.38 3.66
CA PRO A 254 -19.88 -2.10 3.63
C PRO A 254 -19.26 -1.10 4.63
N LEU A 255 -18.11 -0.52 4.26
CA LEU A 255 -17.36 0.46 5.06
C LEU A 255 -18.14 1.75 5.39
N THR A 256 -19.30 1.97 4.76
CA THR A 256 -20.22 3.07 5.10
C THR A 256 -21.00 2.81 6.39
N ARG A 257 -21.07 1.56 6.87
CA ARG A 257 -21.73 1.21 8.12
C ARG A 257 -20.80 1.51 9.30
N PRO A 258 -21.21 2.35 10.26
CA PRO A 258 -20.35 2.73 11.39
C PRO A 258 -19.95 1.52 12.24
N ARG A 259 -20.82 0.51 12.36
CA ARG A 259 -20.53 -0.74 13.08
C ARG A 259 -19.34 -1.51 12.48
N ILE A 260 -19.19 -1.51 11.16
CA ILE A 260 -18.09 -2.20 10.49
C ILE A 260 -16.81 -1.39 10.64
N ALA A 261 -16.90 -0.08 10.45
CA ALA A 261 -15.78 0.82 10.68
C ALA A 261 -15.25 0.74 12.12
N SER A 262 -16.14 0.70 13.12
CA SER A 262 -15.75 0.53 14.53
C SER A 262 -15.13 -0.83 14.81
N LEU A 263 -15.65 -1.90 14.20
CA LEU A 263 -15.06 -3.23 14.33
C LEU A 263 -13.65 -3.30 13.73
N ILE A 264 -13.46 -2.75 12.52
CA ILE A 264 -12.13 -2.66 11.88
C ILE A 264 -11.17 -1.84 12.76
N THR A 265 -11.64 -0.74 13.32
CA THR A 265 -10.85 0.12 14.23
C THR A 265 -10.44 -0.65 15.48
N ALA A 266 -11.37 -1.36 16.12
CA ALA A 266 -11.11 -2.14 17.32
C ALA A 266 -10.16 -3.32 17.05
N ILE A 267 -10.39 -4.07 15.98
CA ILE A 267 -9.49 -5.16 15.56
C ILE A 267 -8.09 -4.61 15.28
N GLY A 268 -7.99 -3.52 14.52
CA GLY A 268 -6.71 -2.88 14.23
C GLY A 268 -5.96 -2.45 15.49
N ALA A 269 -6.65 -1.80 16.43
CA ALA A 269 -6.06 -1.40 17.71
C ALA A 269 -5.60 -2.63 18.52
N THR A 270 -6.41 -3.68 18.59
CA THR A 270 -6.02 -4.90 19.31
C THR A 270 -4.79 -5.55 18.69
N LEU A 271 -4.74 -5.71 17.37
CA LEU A 271 -3.59 -6.31 16.67
C LEU A 271 -2.32 -5.47 16.83
N ALA A 272 -2.42 -4.14 16.72
CA ALA A 272 -1.30 -3.24 16.91
C ALA A 272 -0.73 -3.34 18.33
N LEU A 273 -1.60 -3.29 19.34
CA LEU A 273 -1.19 -3.36 20.74
C LEU A 273 -0.61 -4.74 21.09
N THR A 274 -1.30 -5.83 20.73
CA THR A 274 -0.81 -7.17 21.05
C THR A 274 0.46 -7.50 20.28
N GLY A 275 0.58 -7.07 19.02
CA GLY A 275 1.79 -7.27 18.22
C GLY A 275 2.99 -6.53 18.82
N ALA A 276 2.82 -5.26 19.17
CA ALA A 276 3.88 -4.46 19.80
C ALA A 276 4.30 -5.02 21.16
N LEU A 277 3.33 -5.37 22.02
CA LEU A 277 3.61 -5.94 23.34
C LEU A 277 4.28 -7.31 23.26
N LEU A 278 3.80 -8.17 22.35
CA LEU A 278 4.39 -9.49 22.14
C LEU A 278 5.79 -9.39 21.53
N GLY A 279 6.00 -8.48 20.58
CA GLY A 279 7.31 -8.24 19.97
C GLY A 279 8.32 -7.75 20.99
N LEU A 280 7.94 -6.78 21.82
CA LEU A 280 8.78 -6.30 22.92
C LEU A 280 9.07 -7.40 23.95
N ALA A 281 8.06 -8.17 24.36
CA ALA A 281 8.23 -9.23 25.34
C ALA A 281 9.12 -10.37 24.82
N LEU A 282 8.95 -10.79 23.56
CA LEU A 282 9.79 -11.84 22.98
C LEU A 282 11.20 -11.34 22.70
N SER A 283 11.37 -10.13 22.14
CA SER A 283 12.71 -9.61 21.85
C SER A 283 13.55 -9.46 23.12
N THR A 284 12.96 -8.96 24.19
CA THR A 284 13.63 -8.85 25.50
C THR A 284 13.93 -10.22 26.12
N ALA A 285 12.96 -11.14 26.14
CA ALA A 285 13.19 -12.49 26.67
C ALA A 285 14.26 -13.25 25.88
N LEU A 286 14.25 -13.15 24.55
CA LEU A 286 15.21 -13.82 23.68
C LEU A 286 16.60 -13.19 23.77
N GLY A 287 16.71 -11.87 23.89
CA GLY A 287 18.00 -11.21 24.12
C GLY A 287 18.67 -11.63 25.42
N ILE A 288 17.88 -11.89 26.48
CA ILE A 288 18.39 -12.43 27.75
C ILE A 288 18.80 -13.90 27.63
N LEU A 289 18.03 -14.70 26.89
CA LEU A 289 18.23 -16.15 26.79
C LEU A 289 19.28 -16.56 25.74
N LEU A 290 19.45 -15.76 24.69
CA LEU A 290 20.30 -16.02 23.53
C LEU A 290 21.15 -14.77 23.22
N PRO A 291 22.37 -14.67 23.78
CA PRO A 291 23.26 -13.52 23.56
C PRO A 291 23.57 -13.26 22.08
N GLU A 292 23.64 -14.32 21.27
CA GLU A 292 23.85 -14.26 19.81
C GLU A 292 22.67 -13.56 19.07
N TYR A 293 21.45 -13.66 19.60
CA TYR A 293 20.29 -12.91 19.06
C TYR A 293 20.34 -11.44 19.46
N GLN A 294 20.86 -11.11 20.65
CA GLN A 294 21.03 -9.73 21.10
C GLN A 294 21.93 -8.97 20.11
N GLU A 295 23.07 -9.55 19.75
CA GLU A 295 24.05 -8.99 18.81
C GLU A 295 23.45 -8.79 17.39
N TYR A 296 22.73 -9.79 16.88
CA TYR A 296 21.97 -9.67 15.63
C TYR A 296 20.91 -8.56 15.69
N SER A 297 20.15 -8.50 16.79
CA SER A 297 19.06 -7.54 16.95
C SER A 297 19.57 -6.09 16.99
N SER A 298 20.72 -5.83 17.62
CA SER A 298 21.36 -4.52 17.62
C SER A 298 21.74 -4.08 16.21
N TRP A 299 22.38 -4.95 15.42
CA TRP A 299 22.75 -4.65 14.02
C TRP A 299 21.52 -4.39 13.14
N SER A 300 20.46 -5.19 13.32
CA SER A 300 19.22 -5.03 12.54
C SER A 300 18.42 -3.77 12.89
N SER A 301 18.65 -3.18 14.07
CA SER A 301 17.86 -2.06 14.62
C SER A 301 18.36 -0.67 14.23
N THR A 302 19.61 -0.54 13.76
CA THR A 302 20.26 0.72 13.37
C THR A 302 19.87 1.23 11.97
N GLY A 303 18.83 0.67 11.35
CA GLY A 303 18.03 1.42 10.36
C GLY A 303 18.49 1.37 8.91
N TYR A 304 19.32 0.41 8.51
CA TYR A 304 19.53 0.05 7.10
C TYR A 304 19.45 -1.47 6.91
N SER A 305 18.23 -2.03 6.99
CA SER A 305 18.00 -3.41 6.53
C SER A 305 17.95 -3.42 5.01
N SER A 306 19.13 -3.26 4.42
CA SER A 306 19.34 -3.49 3.02
C SER A 306 20.01 -4.84 2.87
N SER A 307 19.49 -5.64 1.96
CA SER A 307 20.11 -6.86 1.44
C SER A 307 21.51 -6.65 0.82
N TRP A 308 22.16 -5.50 1.00
CA TRP A 308 23.54 -5.23 0.60
C TRP A 308 24.58 -5.38 1.72
N GLU A 309 24.21 -5.47 3.01
CA GLU A 309 25.20 -5.62 4.09
C GLU A 309 25.57 -7.08 4.42
N PHE A 310 24.83 -8.05 3.90
CA PHE A 310 25.11 -9.45 4.18
C PHE A 310 26.31 -10.01 3.38
N SER A 311 26.86 -9.24 2.43
CA SER A 311 28.03 -9.63 1.63
C SER A 311 29.35 -8.94 2.03
N SER A 312 29.45 -8.44 3.25
CA SER A 312 30.71 -7.93 3.80
C SER A 312 30.99 -8.50 5.20
N LYS A 313 31.02 -9.84 5.33
CA LYS A 313 32.01 -10.50 6.20
C LYS A 313 33.36 -10.47 5.48
N GLY A 314 33.88 -9.27 5.28
CA GLY A 314 35.27 -8.99 4.95
C GLY A 314 35.75 -8.06 6.04
N SER A 315 36.50 -8.61 6.97
CA SER A 315 36.97 -7.99 8.20
C SER A 315 37.52 -6.58 7.98
N ALA A 316 36.78 -5.58 8.46
CA ALA A 316 37.32 -4.29 8.89
C ALA A 316 36.34 -3.73 9.93
N GLY A 317 36.38 -4.34 11.12
CA GLY A 317 35.74 -3.76 12.29
C GLY A 317 36.46 -2.45 12.62
N TYR A 318 35.81 -1.34 12.33
CA TYR A 318 36.15 -0.08 12.98
C TYR A 318 35.70 -0.22 14.43
N GLU A 319 36.61 -0.60 15.32
CA GLU A 319 36.40 -0.39 16.75
C GLU A 319 36.28 1.12 16.98
N GLU A 320 35.06 1.58 17.26
CA GLU A 320 34.71 2.98 17.57
C GLU A 320 35.41 3.51 18.84
N ASP A 321 36.12 2.64 19.57
CA ASP A 321 36.76 2.92 20.85
C ASP A 321 38.29 3.08 20.77
N VAL A 322 38.90 3.13 19.57
CA VAL A 322 40.34 3.42 19.46
C VAL A 322 40.55 4.94 19.60
N PRO A 323 41.28 5.42 20.63
CA PRO A 323 41.52 6.85 20.82
C PRO A 323 42.28 7.41 19.61
N MET A 324 41.68 8.37 18.91
CA MET A 324 42.36 9.12 17.86
C MET A 324 43.48 9.95 18.48
N VAL A 325 44.73 9.69 18.07
CA VAL A 325 45.92 10.41 18.53
C VAL A 325 46.35 11.40 17.44
N PRO A 326 46.69 12.66 17.77
CA PRO A 326 47.27 13.60 16.82
C PRO A 326 48.51 12.98 16.12
N PHE A 327 48.59 13.12 14.80
CA PHE A 327 49.65 12.47 13.99
C PHE A 327 51.07 12.88 14.42
N ASP A 328 51.23 14.08 14.98
CA ASP A 328 52.49 14.61 15.52
C ASP A 328 52.97 13.90 16.81
N GLU A 329 52.10 13.10 17.43
CA GLU A 329 52.42 12.29 18.62
C GLU A 329 52.78 10.82 18.26
N ILE A 330 52.75 10.45 16.98
CA ILE A 330 53.04 9.09 16.50
C ILE A 330 54.45 9.02 15.89
N ASP A 331 55.26 8.06 16.35
CA ASP A 331 56.54 7.72 15.72
C ASP A 331 56.28 6.94 14.42
N GLY A 332 56.40 7.62 13.28
CA GLY A 332 56.12 7.08 11.94
C GLY A 332 57.19 6.14 11.37
N THR A 333 58.20 5.75 12.14
CA THR A 333 59.24 4.84 11.67
C THR A 333 58.72 3.41 11.56
N GLY A 334 58.74 2.84 10.35
CA GLY A 334 58.25 1.49 10.07
C GLY A 334 56.72 1.37 9.89
N LEU A 335 56.04 2.49 9.62
CA LEU A 335 54.61 2.54 9.32
C LEU A 335 54.36 3.00 7.86
N LEU A 336 53.44 2.34 7.17
CA LEU A 336 52.86 2.76 5.89
C LEU A 336 51.58 3.55 6.15
N CYS A 337 51.59 4.84 5.79
CA CYS A 337 50.47 5.75 6.04
C CYS A 337 49.75 6.13 4.74
N TYR A 338 48.42 5.99 4.73
CA TYR A 338 47.55 6.36 3.61
C TYR A 338 47.02 7.78 3.79
N PRO A 339 47.12 8.65 2.78
CA PRO A 339 46.73 10.04 2.89
C PRO A 339 45.22 10.18 3.07
N ALA A 340 44.82 11.11 3.94
CA ALA A 340 43.42 11.49 4.12
C ALA A 340 42.79 11.90 2.78
N THR A 341 41.57 11.45 2.53
CA THR A 341 40.82 11.81 1.32
C THR A 341 39.83 12.92 1.63
N SER A 342 39.26 13.55 0.60
CA SER A 342 38.27 14.62 0.78
C SER A 342 36.98 14.19 1.50
N TYR A 343 36.78 12.90 1.75
CA TYR A 343 35.63 12.33 2.45
C TYR A 343 35.97 11.78 3.84
N ASP A 344 37.25 11.56 4.14
CA ASP A 344 37.72 11.02 5.42
C ASP A 344 38.96 11.80 5.89
N PRO A 345 38.84 12.64 6.93
CA PRO A 345 39.94 13.46 7.43
C PRO A 345 40.96 12.67 8.27
N VAL A 346 40.82 11.34 8.38
CA VAL A 346 41.69 10.47 9.16
C VAL A 346 42.82 9.92 8.29
N VAL A 347 44.05 9.95 8.81
CA VAL A 347 45.22 9.29 8.21
C VAL A 347 45.35 7.92 8.85
N TYR A 348 45.30 6.86 8.04
CA TYR A 348 45.47 5.48 8.50
C TYR A 348 46.92 5.05 8.33
N CYS A 349 47.53 4.49 9.36
CA CYS A 349 48.92 4.00 9.33
C CYS A 349 49.00 2.57 9.86
N GLU A 350 49.72 1.70 9.17
CA GLU A 350 49.91 0.29 9.55
C GLU A 350 51.40 -0.10 9.55
N PRO A 351 51.84 -1.07 10.38
CA PRO A 351 53.22 -1.57 10.36
C PRO A 351 53.64 -2.13 9.00
N GLU A 352 54.84 -1.78 8.55
CA GLU A 352 55.38 -2.18 7.24
C GLU A 352 55.46 -3.71 7.09
N GLU A 353 55.68 -4.44 8.21
CA GLU A 353 55.70 -5.91 8.29
C GLU A 353 54.33 -6.56 7.98
N TYR A 354 53.23 -5.86 8.24
CA TYR A 354 51.89 -6.32 7.86
C TYR A 354 51.66 -6.20 6.34
N SER A 355 52.28 -5.22 5.68
CA SER A 355 52.11 -4.98 4.24
C SER A 355 52.80 -6.04 3.36
N GLU A 356 53.90 -6.64 3.83
CA GLU A 356 54.60 -7.68 3.06
C GLU A 356 53.79 -8.97 2.94
N THR A 357 52.96 -9.31 3.95
CA THR A 357 51.98 -10.40 3.83
C THR A 357 50.90 -10.14 2.78
N TRP A 358 50.59 -8.89 2.46
CA TRP A 358 49.57 -8.52 1.47
C TRP A 358 50.12 -8.31 0.05
N ILE A 359 51.44 -8.17 -0.12
CA ILE A 359 52.05 -7.91 -1.44
C ILE A 359 52.37 -9.21 -2.20
N ASP A 360 52.73 -10.30 -1.51
CA ASP A 360 52.81 -11.64 -2.14
C ASP A 360 51.42 -12.28 -2.36
N GLU A 361 50.38 -11.73 -1.74
CA GLU A 361 48.97 -12.01 -1.99
C GLU A 361 48.30 -10.86 -2.76
N SER A 362 49.07 -10.17 -3.60
CA SER A 362 48.54 -9.33 -4.67
C SER A 362 47.92 -10.20 -5.78
N SER A 363 46.92 -11.01 -5.40
CA SER A 363 45.81 -11.26 -6.28
C SER A 363 45.22 -9.89 -6.62
N SER A 364 45.57 -9.43 -7.82
CA SER A 364 44.68 -8.69 -8.68
C SER A 364 43.25 -8.92 -8.27
N SER A 365 42.50 -7.85 -8.05
CA SER A 365 41.03 -7.83 -7.98
C SER A 365 40.49 -8.24 -9.36
N SER A 366 40.73 -9.50 -9.70
CA SER A 366 40.26 -10.24 -10.84
C SER A 366 39.18 -11.14 -10.27
N SER A 367 37.94 -10.67 -10.35
CA SER A 367 36.77 -11.52 -10.64
C SER A 367 36.87 -12.99 -10.20
N TYR A 368 36.76 -13.23 -8.89
CA TYR A 368 35.86 -14.19 -8.26
C TYR A 368 35.50 -15.46 -9.06
N TRP A 369 36.45 -16.35 -9.37
CA TRP A 369 36.18 -17.75 -9.80
C TRP A 369 37.38 -18.70 -9.53
N ASP A 370 38.08 -18.57 -8.40
CA ASP A 370 38.97 -19.65 -7.94
C ASP A 370 38.15 -20.67 -7.13
N ASP A 371 37.66 -21.67 -7.88
CA ASP A 371 36.76 -22.74 -7.46
C ASP A 371 37.53 -23.93 -6.86
N ASP A 372 38.26 -23.70 -5.76
CA ASP A 372 38.78 -24.79 -4.91
C ASP A 372 38.06 -24.86 -3.54
N GLY A 373 37.15 -23.91 -3.26
CA GLY A 373 36.48 -23.80 -1.96
C GLY A 373 34.98 -24.04 -1.97
N ALA A 374 34.30 -24.05 -3.13
CA ALA A 374 32.83 -24.05 -3.21
C ALA A 374 32.18 -25.41 -3.49
N ASP A 375 32.74 -26.47 -2.92
CA ASP A 375 32.11 -27.80 -2.95
C ASP A 375 31.13 -27.99 -1.78
N TRP A 376 30.31 -29.05 -1.85
CA TRP A 376 29.37 -29.47 -0.82
C TRP A 376 29.99 -29.71 0.56
N SER A 377 31.32 -29.89 0.62
CA SER A 377 32.06 -30.08 1.87
C SER A 377 32.14 -28.81 2.73
N THR A 378 32.19 -27.62 2.13
CA THR A 378 32.26 -26.32 2.83
C THR A 378 30.87 -25.70 3.06
N TYR A 379 29.83 -26.26 2.44
CA TYR A 379 28.45 -25.79 2.60
C TYR A 379 27.97 -25.74 4.08
N PRO A 380 28.23 -26.75 4.93
CA PRO A 380 27.81 -26.71 6.33
C PRO A 380 28.42 -25.55 7.12
N GLU A 381 29.70 -25.24 6.88
CA GLU A 381 30.40 -24.13 7.53
C GLU A 381 29.82 -22.79 7.06
N ARG A 382 29.65 -22.62 5.75
CA ARG A 382 29.04 -21.40 5.18
C ARG A 382 27.60 -21.19 5.62
N LEU A 383 26.82 -22.26 5.76
CA LEU A 383 25.47 -22.21 6.29
C LEU A 383 25.49 -21.84 7.78
N SER A 384 26.46 -22.32 8.55
CA SER A 384 26.63 -21.93 9.95
C SER A 384 27.02 -20.46 10.11
N ASP A 385 27.86 -19.93 9.20
CA ASP A 385 28.27 -18.52 9.19
C ASP A 385 27.11 -17.55 8.93
N MET A 386 26.03 -18.04 8.34
CA MET A 386 24.79 -17.27 8.13
C MET A 386 23.97 -17.08 9.40
N ALA A 387 24.33 -17.76 10.49
CA ALA A 387 23.59 -17.75 11.76
C ALA A 387 22.08 -17.94 11.54
N PRO A 388 21.64 -19.05 10.92
CA PRO A 388 20.27 -19.21 10.44
C PRO A 388 19.24 -19.16 11.58
N VAL A 389 19.62 -19.56 12.80
CA VAL A 389 18.71 -19.56 13.95
C VAL A 389 18.37 -18.13 14.40
N PRO A 390 19.33 -17.23 14.72
CA PRO A 390 19.03 -15.82 14.98
C PRO A 390 18.21 -15.14 13.87
N VAL A 391 18.54 -15.39 12.60
CA VAL A 391 17.82 -14.83 11.43
C VAL A 391 16.35 -15.31 11.40
N LEU A 392 16.12 -16.60 11.64
CA LEU A 392 14.77 -17.16 11.70
C LEU A 392 13.95 -16.58 12.85
N ILE A 393 14.56 -16.40 14.02
CA ILE A 393 13.91 -15.76 15.17
C ILE A 393 13.53 -14.31 14.81
N GLY A 394 14.46 -13.55 14.22
CA GLY A 394 14.22 -12.19 13.75
C GLY A 394 13.07 -12.09 12.75
N SER A 395 12.96 -13.06 11.84
CA SER A 395 11.87 -13.13 10.85
C SER A 395 10.46 -13.28 11.45
N VAL A 396 10.38 -13.70 12.71
CA VAL A 396 9.12 -13.83 13.45
C VAL A 396 8.92 -12.65 14.39
N VAL A 397 9.93 -12.34 15.21
CA VAL A 397 9.78 -11.52 16.41
C VAL A 397 9.98 -10.03 16.17
N SER A 398 10.68 -9.64 15.10
CA SER A 398 10.94 -8.23 14.84
C SER A 398 9.63 -7.44 14.69
N THR A 399 9.62 -6.22 15.20
CA THR A 399 8.56 -5.23 14.91
C THR A 399 9.15 -4.01 14.21
N ALA A 400 10.41 -4.10 13.77
CA ALA A 400 11.08 -3.03 13.09
C ALA A 400 10.39 -2.77 11.74
N PRO A 401 10.20 -1.50 11.34
CA PRO A 401 9.63 -1.21 10.04
C PRO A 401 10.51 -1.76 8.92
N HIS A 402 9.89 -2.32 7.88
CA HIS A 402 10.54 -2.98 6.74
C HIS A 402 11.28 -4.28 7.05
N SER A 403 11.20 -4.80 8.29
CA SER A 403 11.77 -6.11 8.64
C SER A 403 11.18 -7.27 7.83
N GLY A 404 9.96 -7.10 7.29
CA GLY A 404 9.23 -8.14 6.58
C GLY A 404 8.72 -9.26 7.49
N SER A 405 8.89 -9.11 8.81
CA SER A 405 8.65 -10.16 9.80
C SER A 405 7.18 -10.38 10.13
N VAL A 406 6.89 -11.49 10.79
CA VAL A 406 5.53 -11.85 11.19
C VAL A 406 4.93 -10.79 12.13
N LEU A 407 5.62 -10.41 13.21
CA LEU A 407 5.08 -9.45 14.17
C LEU A 407 4.99 -8.03 13.63
N GLU A 408 5.82 -7.62 12.68
CA GLU A 408 5.61 -6.37 11.94
C GLU A 408 4.28 -6.39 11.17
N ILE A 409 3.99 -7.48 10.43
CA ILE A 409 2.71 -7.61 9.68
C ILE A 409 1.51 -7.44 10.63
N PHE A 410 1.56 -8.00 11.84
CA PHE A 410 0.49 -7.84 12.83
C PHE A 410 0.44 -6.44 13.43
N THR A 411 1.58 -5.90 13.84
CA THR A 411 1.68 -4.62 14.54
C THR A 411 1.33 -3.46 13.60
N SER A 412 2.06 -3.35 12.50
CA SER A 412 1.92 -2.29 11.50
C SER A 412 0.67 -2.51 10.63
N GLY A 413 0.32 -3.77 10.34
CA GLY A 413 -0.95 -4.08 9.68
C GLY A 413 -2.15 -3.73 10.57
N GLY A 414 -2.08 -4.02 11.87
CA GLY A 414 -3.07 -3.60 12.86
C GLY A 414 -3.21 -2.08 12.91
N LEU A 415 -2.10 -1.35 12.94
CA LEU A 415 -2.10 0.12 12.89
C LEU A 415 -2.73 0.63 11.59
N ALA A 416 -2.45 0.01 10.44
CA ALA A 416 -3.09 0.36 9.18
C ALA A 416 -4.62 0.16 9.23
N LEU A 417 -5.10 -0.96 9.79
CA LEU A 417 -6.54 -1.18 9.99
C LEU A 417 -7.16 -0.14 10.90
N PHE A 418 -6.49 0.20 12.00
CA PHE A 418 -6.90 1.25 12.92
C PHE A 418 -7.05 2.59 12.20
N VAL A 419 -6.03 3.01 11.44
CA VAL A 419 -6.04 4.28 10.69
C VAL A 419 -7.16 4.30 9.65
N ILE A 420 -7.38 3.21 8.91
CA ILE A 420 -8.48 3.11 7.94
C ILE A 420 -9.83 3.22 8.63
N GLY A 421 -10.06 2.45 9.70
CA GLY A 421 -11.30 2.45 10.46
C GLY A 421 -11.58 3.82 11.08
N ALA A 422 -10.61 4.38 11.80
CA ALA A 422 -10.70 5.71 12.41
C ALA A 422 -10.97 6.80 11.36
N SER A 423 -10.27 6.78 10.22
CA SER A 423 -10.49 7.74 9.13
C SER A 423 -11.91 7.66 8.59
N THR A 424 -12.49 6.45 8.47
CA THR A 424 -13.89 6.31 8.05
C THR A 424 -14.89 6.84 9.07
N LEU A 425 -14.63 6.68 10.38
CA LEU A 425 -15.47 7.22 11.45
C LEU A 425 -15.38 8.75 11.54
N LEU A 426 -14.16 9.29 11.58
CA LEU A 426 -13.90 10.73 11.71
C LEU A 426 -14.33 11.52 10.47
N SER A 427 -14.31 10.90 9.28
CA SER A 427 -14.64 11.56 8.01
C SER A 427 -16.04 12.17 7.98
N ARG A 428 -16.97 11.77 8.84
CA ARG A 428 -18.31 12.36 8.93
C ARG A 428 -18.33 13.67 9.72
N ALA A 429 -17.63 13.71 10.84
CA ALA A 429 -17.62 14.85 11.75
C ALA A 429 -16.64 15.94 11.30
N LEU A 430 -15.46 15.55 10.81
CA LEU A 430 -14.34 16.46 10.53
C LEU A 430 -14.09 16.66 9.02
N ARG A 431 -15.11 16.43 8.19
CA ARG A 431 -14.97 16.36 6.72
C ARG A 431 -14.30 17.58 6.09
N TRP A 432 -14.58 18.78 6.58
CA TRP A 432 -14.02 20.03 6.07
C TRP A 432 -12.61 20.30 6.61
N MET A 433 -12.34 19.92 7.86
CA MET A 433 -11.01 20.07 8.47
C MET A 433 -9.99 19.11 7.83
N LEU A 434 -10.44 17.90 7.47
CA LEU A 434 -9.62 16.88 6.82
C LEU A 434 -9.58 17.02 5.29
N LEU A 435 -10.16 18.08 4.72
CA LEU A 435 -10.22 18.29 3.28
C LEU A 435 -8.85 18.28 2.57
N PRO A 436 -7.78 18.91 3.11
CA PRO A 436 -6.47 18.86 2.46
C PRO A 436 -5.92 17.43 2.36
N LEU A 437 -6.15 16.64 3.41
CA LEU A 437 -5.75 15.24 3.47
C LEU A 437 -6.54 14.38 2.46
N SER A 438 -7.85 14.64 2.36
CA SER A 438 -8.73 14.06 1.34
C SER A 438 -8.32 14.42 -0.08
N ALA A 439 -7.76 15.62 -0.30
CA ALA A 439 -7.28 16.07 -1.60
C ALA A 439 -5.98 15.36 -1.99
N ILE A 440 -5.02 15.23 -1.05
CA ILE A 440 -3.80 14.42 -1.26
C ILE A 440 -4.17 12.99 -1.60
N GLY A 441 -5.02 12.34 -0.80
CA GLY A 441 -5.41 10.95 -1.01
C GLY A 441 -6.37 10.72 -2.19
N ALA A 442 -6.93 11.78 -2.79
CA ALA A 442 -7.66 11.70 -4.05
C ALA A 442 -6.72 11.46 -5.25
N MET A 443 -5.43 11.78 -5.10
CA MET A 443 -4.39 11.63 -6.12
C MET A 443 -3.05 11.19 -5.51
N PRO A 444 -3.01 10.00 -4.91
CA PRO A 444 -1.85 9.52 -4.17
C PRO A 444 -0.62 9.28 -5.06
N LEU A 445 -0.79 8.84 -6.31
CA LEU A 445 0.34 8.58 -7.21
C LEU A 445 0.98 9.88 -7.68
N THR A 446 0.15 10.91 -7.96
CA THR A 446 0.66 12.25 -8.25
C THR A 446 1.40 12.83 -7.05
N ALA A 447 0.79 12.81 -5.85
CA ALA A 447 1.43 13.33 -4.65
C ALA A 447 2.73 12.58 -4.31
N TYR A 448 2.74 11.25 -4.45
CA TYR A 448 3.94 10.44 -4.28
C TYR A 448 5.01 10.79 -5.32
N THR A 449 4.67 10.92 -6.59
CA THR A 449 5.69 11.24 -7.59
C THR A 449 6.24 12.65 -7.37
N LEU A 450 5.38 13.61 -6.99
CA LEU A 450 5.79 14.97 -6.70
C LEU A 450 6.76 15.06 -5.51
N HIS A 451 6.49 14.35 -4.40
CA HIS A 451 7.41 14.40 -3.25
C HIS A 451 8.79 13.82 -3.60
N ALA A 452 8.84 12.71 -4.34
CA ALA A 452 10.09 12.08 -4.78
C ALA A 452 10.90 13.01 -5.69
N LEU A 453 10.23 13.70 -6.63
CA LEU A 453 10.89 14.67 -7.52
C LEU A 453 11.36 15.92 -6.77
N VAL A 454 10.64 16.36 -5.73
CA VAL A 454 11.10 17.48 -4.89
C VAL A 454 12.34 17.06 -4.10
N ILE A 455 12.37 15.84 -3.54
CA ILE A 455 13.57 15.31 -2.87
C ILE A 455 14.75 15.27 -3.84
N LEU A 456 14.56 14.69 -5.04
CA LEU A 456 15.58 14.69 -6.09
C LEU A 456 16.09 16.09 -6.44
N ALA A 457 15.19 17.08 -6.52
CA ALA A 457 15.56 18.45 -6.86
C ALA A 457 16.37 19.14 -5.73
N LEU A 458 16.14 18.78 -4.47
CA LEU A 458 16.82 19.36 -3.32
C LEU A 458 18.12 18.64 -2.96
N ALA A 459 18.13 17.31 -3.07
CA ALA A 459 19.26 16.45 -2.67
C ALA A 459 20.18 16.08 -3.84
N GLY A 460 19.70 16.19 -5.08
CA GLY A 460 20.40 15.71 -6.28
C GLY A 460 20.21 14.21 -6.53
N PRO A 461 20.66 13.69 -7.70
CA PRO A 461 20.59 12.26 -8.00
C PRO A 461 21.41 11.45 -7.00
N ALA A 462 20.81 10.38 -6.48
CA ALA A 462 21.30 9.54 -5.39
C ALA A 462 21.59 10.28 -4.07
N GLY A 463 21.15 11.54 -3.95
CA GLY A 463 21.31 12.32 -2.73
C GLY A 463 20.29 11.94 -1.66
N TYR A 464 20.70 12.08 -0.40
CA TYR A 464 19.85 11.90 0.77
C TYR A 464 19.68 13.22 1.52
N LEU A 465 18.49 13.47 2.08
CA LEU A 465 18.18 14.68 2.82
C LEU A 465 17.36 14.35 4.06
N ALA A 466 17.96 14.47 5.24
CA ALA A 466 17.24 14.43 6.52
C ALA A 466 17.06 15.85 7.06
N SER A 467 15.82 16.35 7.09
CA SER A 467 15.49 17.70 7.55
C SER A 467 14.01 17.83 7.94
N ASN A 468 13.75 17.93 9.25
CA ASN A 468 12.43 18.20 9.81
C ASN A 468 11.73 19.44 9.21
N PRO A 469 12.38 20.61 9.02
CA PRO A 469 11.72 21.75 8.37
C PRO A 469 11.40 21.46 6.90
N ALA A 470 12.29 20.78 6.15
CA ALA A 470 12.00 20.40 4.77
C ALA A 470 10.80 19.44 4.68
N CYS A 471 10.72 18.46 5.60
CA CYS A 471 9.59 17.55 5.74
C CYS A 471 8.28 18.32 5.96
N LEU A 472 8.22 19.23 6.93
CA LEU A 472 7.02 20.03 7.22
C LEU A 472 6.62 20.92 6.04
N LEU A 473 7.58 21.59 5.39
CA LEU A 473 7.34 22.42 4.22
C LEU A 473 6.79 21.59 3.06
N LEU A 474 7.31 20.39 2.84
CA LEU A 474 6.82 19.50 1.78
C LEU A 474 5.41 18.97 2.07
N ILE A 475 5.12 18.59 3.32
CA ILE A 475 3.77 18.19 3.75
C ILE A 475 2.76 19.32 3.50
N LEU A 476 3.09 20.54 3.94
CA LEU A 476 2.22 21.71 3.75
C LEU A 476 2.09 22.07 2.27
N GLY A 477 3.20 22.04 1.53
CA GLY A 477 3.24 22.29 0.09
C GLY A 477 2.36 21.29 -0.68
N LEU A 478 2.45 20.01 -0.37
CA LEU A 478 1.59 18.97 -0.96
C LEU A 478 0.11 19.19 -0.60
N ALA A 479 -0.20 19.55 0.64
CA ALA A 479 -1.58 19.84 1.04
C ALA A 479 -2.18 21.00 0.24
N ILE A 480 -1.42 22.09 0.06
CA ILE A 480 -1.84 23.26 -0.73
C ILE A 480 -1.93 22.90 -2.22
N ALA A 481 -0.89 22.31 -2.79
CA ALA A 481 -0.82 21.95 -4.20
C ALA A 481 -1.93 20.97 -4.58
N CYS A 482 -2.20 19.97 -3.73
CA CYS A 482 -3.23 18.98 -4.01
C CYS A 482 -4.64 19.57 -3.90
N THR A 483 -4.87 20.42 -2.89
CA THR A 483 -6.18 21.06 -2.70
C THR A 483 -6.49 22.02 -3.84
N THR A 484 -5.52 22.86 -4.23
CA THR A 484 -5.65 23.79 -5.35
C THR A 484 -5.84 23.04 -6.68
N TRP A 485 -5.04 22.02 -6.96
CA TRP A 485 -5.21 21.21 -8.16
C TRP A 485 -6.59 20.57 -8.23
N THR A 486 -7.10 20.07 -7.11
CA THR A 486 -8.44 19.46 -7.11
C THR A 486 -9.54 20.50 -7.36
N ALA A 487 -9.39 21.70 -6.80
CA ALA A 487 -10.32 22.81 -7.02
C ALA A 487 -10.37 23.24 -8.50
N PHE A 488 -9.25 23.25 -9.23
CA PHE A 488 -9.20 23.79 -10.59
C PHE A 488 -9.17 22.74 -11.72
N LEU A 489 -8.55 21.59 -11.48
CA LEU A 489 -8.25 20.57 -12.50
C LEU A 489 -8.87 19.19 -12.16
N GLY A 490 -9.33 19.00 -10.92
CA GLY A 490 -10.01 17.77 -10.49
C GLY A 490 -9.02 16.64 -10.23
N ARG A 491 -9.05 15.58 -11.05
CA ARG A 491 -8.20 14.39 -10.82
C ARG A 491 -6.72 14.67 -11.15
N GLY A 492 -5.83 14.06 -10.36
CA GLY A 492 -4.38 14.13 -10.59
C GLY A 492 -3.95 13.59 -11.97
N PRO A 493 -2.84 14.10 -12.52
CA PRO A 493 -2.34 13.73 -13.86
C PRO A 493 -1.96 12.25 -13.95
N LEU A 494 -1.25 11.70 -12.97
CA LEU A 494 -0.81 10.29 -13.03
C LEU A 494 -1.96 9.31 -12.76
N GLU A 495 -2.96 9.71 -11.99
CA GLU A 495 -4.21 8.97 -11.85
C GLU A 495 -4.99 8.94 -13.17
N ARG A 496 -4.98 10.05 -13.93
CA ARG A 496 -5.58 10.08 -15.27
C ARG A 496 -4.84 9.17 -16.23
N PHE A 497 -3.50 9.16 -16.18
CA PHE A 497 -2.65 8.30 -17.00
C PHE A 497 -2.92 6.82 -16.72
N THR A 498 -2.78 6.38 -15.47
CA THR A 498 -3.02 4.97 -15.07
C THR A 498 -4.45 4.51 -15.38
N ALA A 499 -5.45 5.37 -15.16
CA ALA A 499 -6.82 5.06 -15.53
C ALA A 499 -7.02 4.95 -17.05
N ARG A 500 -6.26 5.71 -17.85
CA ARG A 500 -6.27 5.61 -19.32
C ARG A 500 -5.63 4.29 -19.77
N SER A 501 -4.50 3.90 -19.19
CA SER A 501 -3.84 2.63 -19.48
C SER A 501 -4.74 1.42 -19.18
N ALA A 502 -5.43 1.45 -18.03
CA ALA A 502 -6.41 0.43 -17.67
C ALA A 502 -7.59 0.35 -18.65
N ARG A 503 -8.14 1.50 -19.07
CA ARG A 503 -9.23 1.54 -20.08
C ARG A 503 -8.76 1.01 -21.43
N TRP A 504 -7.57 1.41 -21.87
CA TRP A 504 -7.01 1.03 -23.16
C TRP A 504 -6.82 -0.48 -23.30
N LEU A 505 -6.28 -1.15 -22.26
CA LEU A 505 -6.15 -2.61 -22.29
C LEU A 505 -7.50 -3.31 -22.14
N SER A 506 -8.42 -2.80 -21.32
CA SER A 506 -9.71 -3.44 -21.07
C SER A 506 -10.76 -3.22 -22.17
N SER A 507 -10.54 -2.30 -23.10
CA SER A 507 -11.42 -2.04 -24.26
C SER A 507 -11.13 -2.92 -25.48
N ARG A 508 -10.14 -3.83 -25.43
CA ARG A 508 -9.85 -4.73 -26.54
C ARG A 508 -11.01 -5.71 -26.76
N PRO A 509 -11.55 -5.86 -27.99
CA PRO A 509 -12.67 -6.77 -28.26
C PRO A 509 -12.33 -8.19 -27.80
N ALA A 510 -13.24 -8.84 -27.08
CA ALA A 510 -13.13 -10.27 -26.84
C ALA A 510 -13.14 -11.00 -28.20
N PRO A 511 -12.30 -12.03 -28.41
CA PRO A 511 -12.36 -12.81 -29.64
C PRO A 511 -13.77 -13.39 -29.80
N PRO A 512 -14.30 -13.45 -31.04
CA PRO A 512 -15.65 -13.93 -31.28
C PRO A 512 -15.81 -15.32 -30.68
N ARG A 513 -16.86 -15.49 -29.89
CA ARG A 513 -17.26 -16.77 -29.30
C ARG A 513 -17.43 -17.73 -30.48
N ARG A 514 -16.68 -18.85 -30.50
CA ARG A 514 -17.00 -19.96 -31.40
C ARG A 514 -18.43 -20.37 -31.06
N THR A 515 -19.39 -19.98 -31.89
CA THR A 515 -20.69 -20.60 -31.91
C THR A 515 -20.44 -22.03 -32.35
N ASP A 516 -20.67 -22.98 -31.47
CA ASP A 516 -20.69 -24.39 -31.83
C ASP A 516 -21.76 -24.55 -32.92
N ALA A 517 -21.31 -24.63 -34.16
CA ALA A 517 -22.11 -25.08 -35.28
C ALA A 517 -22.28 -26.60 -35.11
N SER A 518 -23.22 -26.99 -34.24
CA SER A 518 -23.65 -28.37 -34.11
C SER A 518 -25.04 -28.41 -33.48
N THR A 519 -26.05 -28.14 -34.30
CA THR A 519 -27.32 -28.91 -34.41
C THR A 519 -28.28 -28.07 -35.27
N ALA A 520 -27.96 -27.99 -36.56
CA ALA A 520 -28.91 -27.62 -37.59
C ALA A 520 -28.78 -28.67 -38.68
N ASP A 521 -29.22 -29.90 -38.37
CA ASP A 521 -29.74 -30.79 -39.41
C ASP A 521 -30.56 -31.94 -38.79
N ALA A 522 -31.56 -32.40 -39.55
CA ALA A 522 -32.55 -33.44 -39.28
C ALA A 522 -33.84 -33.04 -38.55
N ASP A 523 -34.72 -32.37 -39.28
CA ASP A 523 -36.17 -32.62 -39.23
C ASP A 523 -36.54 -33.58 -40.38
N PRO A 524 -36.99 -34.83 -40.12
CA PRO A 524 -37.55 -35.66 -41.16
C PRO A 524 -38.98 -36.10 -40.79
N HIS A 525 -39.95 -35.21 -40.72
CA HIS A 525 -41.36 -35.62 -40.79
C HIS A 525 -42.27 -34.62 -41.51
N GLN A 526 -42.21 -34.64 -42.85
CA GLN A 526 -43.34 -34.33 -43.73
C GLN A 526 -43.35 -35.32 -44.89
N GLY A 527 -44.30 -36.26 -44.87
CA GLY A 527 -44.52 -37.24 -45.93
C GLY A 527 -45.24 -38.48 -45.41
N ASP A 528 -46.57 -38.37 -45.27
CA ASP A 528 -47.63 -39.35 -45.63
C ASP A 528 -48.89 -39.15 -44.79
#